data_AF-A0A7Y9IEJ0-F1
#
_entry.id   AF-A0A7Y9IEJ0-F1
#
_cell.length_a   1.000
_cell.length_b   1.000
_cell.length_c   1.000
_cell.angle_alpha   90.00
_cell.angle_beta   90.00
_cell.angle_gamma   90.00
#
_symmetry.space_group_name_H-M   'P 1'
#
loop_
_entity.id
_entity.type
_entity.pdbx_description
1 polymer ?
#
loop_
_entity_poly.entity_id
_entity_poly.type
_entity_poly.pdbx_seq_one_letter_code
_entity_poly.pdbx_strand_id
1 'polypeptide(L)'
;MKVNSGTRKGLRAEIDASGYFPELVEDSVLLALGDEELIDFVVHHAPTFSGDEIHRHVTVLALTPTRLIVGHTDDHPADPPTDGAYASASTESIRLTKINNVVVTRVVARPEHYHGAPDAVVETWLTIGWGAMNRLDLEPAGCNDPNCEADHGYTGNLTSDDLTVRISAAIEGSESVARLVQFATNLQRATS
;
A
#
# COMPACT_ATOMS: atom_id res chain seq x y z
N MET A 1 5.68 24.58 -16.11
CA MET A 1 5.49 23.18 -15.68
C MET A 1 4.08 22.79 -16.08
N LYS A 2 3.92 21.96 -17.12
CA LYS A 2 2.59 21.57 -17.60
C LYS A 2 2.06 20.52 -16.63
N VAL A 3 1.07 20.89 -15.83
CA VAL A 3 0.30 19.95 -14.99
C VAL A 3 -0.16 18.80 -15.87
N ASN A 4 0.21 17.57 -15.52
CA ASN A 4 -0.24 16.36 -16.19
C ASN A 4 -1.73 16.09 -15.88
N SER A 5 -2.61 16.88 -16.51
CA SER A 5 -4.05 16.88 -16.25
C SER A 5 -4.72 15.52 -16.51
N GLY A 6 -4.10 14.69 -17.35
CA GLY A 6 -4.55 13.32 -17.62
C GLY A 6 -4.44 12.42 -16.40
N THR A 7 -3.31 12.43 -15.69
CA THR A 7 -3.08 11.58 -14.52
C THR A 7 -4.02 11.92 -13.37
N ARG A 8 -4.20 13.22 -13.06
CA ARG A 8 -5.16 13.65 -12.02
C ARG A 8 -6.60 13.29 -12.37
N LYS A 9 -7.00 13.43 -13.65
CA LYS A 9 -8.33 13.00 -14.10
C LYS A 9 -8.50 11.47 -13.97
N GLY A 10 -7.45 10.71 -14.27
CA GLY A 10 -7.43 9.26 -14.06
C GLY A 10 -7.59 8.90 -12.59
N LEU A 11 -6.87 9.58 -11.70
CA LEU A 11 -6.99 9.37 -10.25
C LEU A 11 -8.43 9.59 -9.77
N ARG A 12 -9.05 10.72 -10.15
CA ARG A 12 -10.44 11.00 -9.78
C ARG A 12 -11.40 9.95 -10.32
N ALA A 13 -11.23 9.50 -11.56
CA ALA A 13 -12.07 8.46 -12.14
C ALA A 13 -11.97 7.12 -11.38
N GLU A 14 -10.77 6.71 -10.95
CA GLU A 14 -10.57 5.50 -10.16
C GLU A 14 -11.09 5.65 -8.72
N ILE A 15 -10.93 6.83 -8.11
CA ILE A 15 -11.54 7.15 -6.81
C ILE A 15 -13.07 7.09 -6.91
N ASP A 16 -13.67 7.70 -7.93
CA ASP A 16 -15.12 7.66 -8.16
C ASP A 16 -15.61 6.22 -8.38
N ALA A 17 -14.84 5.40 -9.11
CA ALA A 17 -15.13 3.99 -9.33
C ALA A 17 -15.07 3.13 -8.06
N SER A 18 -14.30 3.54 -7.03
CA SER A 18 -14.29 2.85 -5.73
C SER A 18 -15.62 2.96 -4.98
N GLY A 19 -16.43 3.98 -5.28
CA GLY A 19 -17.74 4.21 -4.66
C GLY A 19 -17.71 4.52 -3.17
N TYR A 20 -16.55 4.94 -2.64
CA TYR A 20 -16.31 5.05 -1.21
C TYR A 20 -15.74 6.41 -0.82
N PHE A 21 -16.61 7.30 -0.30
CA PHE A 21 -16.32 8.70 0.06
C PHE A 21 -15.40 9.43 -0.95
N PRO A 22 -15.73 9.43 -2.25
CA PRO A 22 -14.80 9.87 -3.29
C PRO A 22 -14.32 11.32 -3.13
N GLU A 23 -15.18 12.22 -2.63
CA GLU A 23 -14.80 13.60 -2.34
C GLU A 23 -13.79 13.70 -1.21
N LEU A 24 -13.97 12.95 -0.12
CA LEU A 24 -13.04 12.94 1.01
C LEU A 24 -11.69 12.31 0.62
N VAL A 25 -11.72 11.23 -0.15
CA VAL A 25 -10.51 10.55 -0.64
C VAL A 25 -9.72 11.48 -1.56
N GLU A 26 -10.36 12.10 -2.56
CA GLU A 26 -9.66 13.01 -3.46
C GLU A 26 -9.14 14.24 -2.70
N ASP A 27 -9.96 14.89 -1.87
CA ASP A 27 -9.55 16.08 -1.12
C ASP A 27 -8.33 15.80 -0.24
N SER A 28 -8.32 14.66 0.47
CA SER A 28 -7.20 14.25 1.32
C SER A 28 -5.91 14.05 0.51
N VAL A 29 -5.99 13.36 -0.63
CA VAL A 29 -4.83 13.11 -1.50
C VAL A 29 -4.33 14.39 -2.15
N LEU A 30 -5.22 15.26 -2.62
CA LEU A 30 -4.84 16.53 -3.23
C LEU A 30 -4.25 17.51 -2.21
N LEU A 31 -4.78 17.55 -0.99
CA LEU A 31 -4.21 18.32 0.10
C LEU A 31 -2.78 17.87 0.42
N ALA A 32 -2.54 16.55 0.48
CA ALA A 32 -1.21 15.99 0.71
C ALA A 32 -0.25 16.24 -0.46
N LEU A 33 -0.76 16.18 -1.70
CA LEU A 33 0.00 16.44 -2.92
C LEU A 33 0.52 17.88 -2.97
N GLY A 34 -0.33 18.84 -2.60
CA GLY A 34 -0.03 20.26 -2.74
C GLY A 34 0.28 20.63 -4.20
N ASP A 35 1.38 21.36 -4.40
CA ASP A 35 1.79 21.83 -5.73
C ASP A 35 2.62 20.81 -6.53
N GLU A 36 2.92 19.63 -5.97
CA GLU A 36 3.72 18.64 -6.67
C GLU A 36 2.96 17.97 -7.84
N GLU A 37 3.76 17.54 -8.81
CA GLU A 37 3.25 16.77 -9.94
C GLU A 37 2.92 15.34 -9.49
N LEU A 38 1.74 14.86 -9.89
CA LEU A 38 1.37 13.46 -9.77
C LEU A 38 1.94 12.69 -10.97
N ILE A 39 2.97 11.88 -10.72
CA ILE A 39 3.65 11.08 -11.74
C ILE A 39 2.83 9.83 -12.07
N ASP A 40 2.44 9.10 -11.04
CA ASP A 40 1.70 7.84 -11.16
C ASP A 40 0.87 7.59 -9.90
N PHE A 41 -0.14 6.72 -9.97
CA PHE A 41 -0.99 6.40 -8.83
C PHE A 41 -1.57 4.99 -8.89
N VAL A 42 -2.02 4.49 -7.74
CA VAL A 42 -2.85 3.29 -7.60
C VAL A 42 -3.96 3.60 -6.61
N VAL A 43 -5.21 3.24 -6.95
CA VAL A 43 -6.33 3.19 -6.02
C VAL A 43 -6.63 1.73 -5.75
N HIS A 44 -6.55 1.32 -4.50
CA HIS A 44 -6.87 -0.04 -4.07
C HIS A 44 -8.03 0.03 -3.09
N HIS A 45 -9.09 -0.70 -3.38
CA HIS A 45 -10.24 -0.86 -2.50
C HIS A 45 -10.31 -2.33 -2.10
N ALA A 46 -10.02 -2.61 -0.82
CA ALA A 46 -10.16 -3.94 -0.26
C ALA A 46 -11.35 -3.94 0.71
N PRO A 47 -12.36 -4.82 0.55
CA PRO A 47 -13.26 -5.10 1.64
C PRO A 47 -12.49 -5.86 2.72
N THR A 48 -12.32 -5.23 3.88
CA THR A 48 -11.70 -5.86 5.05
C THR A 48 -12.79 -6.41 5.98
N PHE A 49 -12.64 -7.66 6.37
CA PHE A 49 -13.56 -8.33 7.31
C PHE A 49 -12.89 -8.39 8.69
N SER A 50 -13.54 -7.84 9.71
CA SER A 50 -13.11 -7.93 11.11
C SER A 50 -14.24 -8.56 11.93
N GLY A 51 -14.15 -9.86 12.20
CA GLY A 51 -15.26 -10.60 12.82
C GLY A 51 -16.49 -10.63 11.91
N ASP A 52 -17.63 -10.12 12.40
CA ASP A 52 -18.89 -10.00 11.65
C ASP A 52 -19.05 -8.62 10.97
N GLU A 53 -18.08 -7.71 11.11
CA GLU A 53 -18.14 -6.36 10.52
C GLU A 53 -17.34 -6.27 9.21
N ILE A 54 -17.92 -5.58 8.23
CA ILE A 54 -17.29 -5.27 6.95
C ILE A 54 -16.82 -3.82 7.04
N HIS A 55 -15.50 -3.61 7.16
CA HIS A 55 -14.89 -2.31 7.00
C HIS A 55 -14.51 -2.11 5.55
N ARG A 56 -14.94 -1.00 4.98
CA ARG A 56 -14.52 -0.63 3.63
C ARG A 56 -13.27 0.23 3.79
N HIS A 57 -12.18 -0.20 3.16
CA HIS A 57 -10.92 0.52 3.22
C HIS A 57 -10.47 0.88 1.82
N VAL A 58 -10.11 2.15 1.61
CA VAL A 58 -9.47 2.62 0.39
C VAL A 58 -8.04 3.04 0.70
N THR A 59 -7.09 2.46 -0.02
CA THR A 59 -5.70 2.89 -0.07
C THR A 59 -5.42 3.60 -1.39
N VAL A 60 -4.85 4.80 -1.34
CA VAL A 60 -4.35 5.51 -2.52
C VAL A 60 -2.83 5.64 -2.44
N LEU A 61 -2.12 5.16 -3.44
CA LEU A 61 -0.70 5.44 -3.62
C LEU A 61 -0.54 6.53 -4.66
N ALA A 62 0.18 7.59 -4.35
CA ALA A 62 0.46 8.69 -5.27
C ALA A 62 1.96 8.97 -5.32
N LEU A 63 2.58 8.70 -6.47
CA LEU A 63 4.00 8.93 -6.70
C LEU A 63 4.22 10.35 -7.23
N THR A 64 5.15 11.06 -6.60
CA THR A 64 5.59 12.40 -6.99
C THR A 64 7.10 12.40 -7.27
N PRO A 65 7.70 13.50 -7.77
CA PRO A 65 9.14 13.57 -7.98
C PRO A 65 9.98 13.39 -6.71
N THR A 66 9.44 13.66 -5.52
CA THR A 66 10.23 13.70 -4.27
C THR A 66 9.77 12.71 -3.21
N ARG A 67 8.53 12.22 -3.30
CA ARG A 67 7.90 11.40 -2.26
C ARG A 67 6.81 10.48 -2.81
N LEU A 68 6.57 9.39 -2.08
CA LEU A 68 5.36 8.59 -2.17
C LEU A 68 4.37 9.13 -1.15
N ILE A 69 3.16 9.42 -1.59
CA ILE A 69 2.03 9.72 -0.70
C ILE A 69 1.18 8.46 -0.58
N VAL A 70 0.85 8.09 0.64
CA VAL A 70 -0.06 6.97 0.94
C VAL A 70 -1.28 7.55 1.64
N GLY A 71 -2.45 7.44 1.02
CA GLY A 71 -3.73 7.83 1.60
C GLY A 71 -4.51 6.61 2.06
N HIS A 72 -5.11 6.70 3.24
CA HIS A 72 -5.97 5.67 3.82
C HIS A 72 -7.30 6.31 4.21
N THR A 73 -8.41 5.72 3.77
CA THR A 73 -9.75 6.13 4.18
C THR A 73 -10.54 4.94 4.69
N ASP A 74 -11.08 5.09 5.90
CA ASP A 74 -11.80 4.09 6.66
C ASP A 74 -13.14 4.64 7.15
N ASP A 75 -14.14 3.75 7.32
CA ASP A 75 -15.40 4.02 7.98
C ASP A 75 -15.43 3.35 9.33
N HIS A 76 -15.95 4.11 10.27
CA HIS A 76 -16.12 3.72 11.64
C HIS A 76 -17.60 3.70 11.95
N PRO A 77 -18.09 2.66 12.65
CA PRO A 77 -19.43 2.71 13.20
C PRO A 77 -19.56 3.87 14.19
N ALA A 78 -20.80 4.18 14.56
CA ALA A 78 -21.04 5.16 15.61
C ALA A 78 -20.40 4.68 16.92
N ASP A 79 -19.53 5.51 17.50
CA ASP A 79 -18.92 5.28 18.81
C ASP A 79 -19.08 6.55 19.66
N PRO A 80 -19.68 6.47 20.86
CA PRO A 80 -19.85 7.63 21.73
C PRO A 80 -18.53 8.39 21.96
N PRO A 81 -18.53 9.74 21.89
CA PRO A 81 -19.69 10.64 21.88
C PRO A 81 -20.24 10.96 20.48
N THR A 82 -19.78 10.27 19.44
CA THR A 82 -20.13 10.55 18.05
C THR A 82 -21.46 9.91 17.68
N ASP A 83 -22.46 10.75 17.36
CA ASP A 83 -23.75 10.28 16.86
C ASP A 83 -23.63 9.96 15.36
N GLY A 84 -23.52 8.68 15.02
CA GLY A 84 -23.51 8.18 13.64
C GLY A 84 -22.14 7.68 13.16
N ALA A 85 -22.16 6.92 12.06
CA ALA A 85 -20.94 6.47 11.41
C ALA A 85 -20.14 7.67 10.91
N TYR A 86 -18.82 7.59 11.00
CA TYR A 86 -17.90 8.63 10.53
C TYR A 86 -16.79 8.02 9.69
N ALA A 87 -16.17 8.83 8.85
CA ALA A 87 -15.02 8.41 8.06
C ALA A 87 -13.76 9.12 8.56
N SER A 88 -12.64 8.41 8.58
CA SER A 88 -11.32 8.99 8.80
C SER A 88 -10.49 8.85 7.54
N ALA A 89 -9.88 9.95 7.10
CA ALA A 89 -8.91 9.94 6.01
C ALA A 89 -7.56 10.43 6.55
N SER A 90 -6.52 9.61 6.36
CA SER A 90 -5.15 9.91 6.77
C SER A 90 -4.23 9.87 5.55
N THR A 91 -3.21 10.73 5.53
CA THR A 91 -2.18 10.70 4.50
C THR A 91 -0.79 10.68 5.12
N GLU A 92 0.07 9.83 4.57
CA GLU A 92 1.48 9.74 4.90
C GLU A 92 2.32 10.23 3.73
N SER A 93 3.40 10.94 4.02
CA SER A 93 4.29 11.52 3.02
C SER A 93 5.70 10.97 3.22
N ILE A 94 6.07 9.98 2.39
CA ILE A 94 7.31 9.23 2.50
C ILE A 94 8.30 9.73 1.45
N ARG A 95 9.37 10.39 1.90
CA ARG A 95 10.47 10.77 0.98
C ARG A 95 10.99 9.53 0.25
N LEU A 96 11.20 9.63 -1.06
CA LEU A 96 11.70 8.49 -1.85
C LEU A 96 13.03 7.95 -1.32
N THR A 97 13.89 8.83 -0.80
CA THR A 97 15.19 8.48 -0.18
C THR A 97 15.08 7.76 1.17
N LYS A 98 13.87 7.57 1.70
CA LYS A 98 13.58 6.82 2.93
C LYS A 98 12.90 5.48 2.69
N ILE A 99 12.55 5.18 1.44
CA ILE A 99 12.02 3.87 1.08
C ILE A 99 13.21 2.90 1.05
N ASN A 100 13.16 1.88 1.92
CA ASN A 100 14.25 0.92 2.09
C ASN A 100 14.16 -0.21 1.06
N ASN A 101 12.94 -0.65 0.75
CA ASN A 101 12.68 -1.71 -0.21
C ASN A 101 11.35 -1.49 -0.96
N VAL A 102 11.33 -1.93 -2.22
CA VAL A 102 10.14 -1.98 -3.06
C VAL A 102 10.13 -3.33 -3.76
N VAL A 103 9.27 -4.23 -3.29
CA VAL A 103 9.18 -5.61 -3.78
C VAL A 103 7.90 -5.76 -4.60
N VAL A 104 8.03 -6.19 -5.85
CA VAL A 104 6.90 -6.56 -6.69
C VAL A 104 6.94 -8.06 -6.98
N THR A 105 5.84 -8.75 -6.68
CA THR A 105 5.68 -10.16 -7.05
C THR A 105 4.56 -10.27 -8.06
N ARG A 106 4.81 -11.06 -9.13
CA ARG A 106 3.87 -11.30 -10.23
C ARG A 106 3.63 -12.79 -10.36
N VAL A 107 2.37 -13.18 -10.45
CA VAL A 107 1.94 -14.56 -10.66
C VAL A 107 1.45 -14.68 -12.10
N VAL A 108 2.02 -15.64 -12.83
CA VAL A 108 1.64 -15.92 -14.22
C VAL A 108 0.95 -17.28 -14.28
N ALA A 109 -0.21 -17.33 -14.95
CA ALA A 109 -0.86 -18.60 -15.23
C ALA A 109 -0.16 -19.30 -16.41
N ARG A 110 0.11 -20.61 -16.29
CA ARG A 110 0.79 -21.42 -17.32
C ARG A 110 2.15 -20.81 -17.74
N PRO A 111 3.14 -20.76 -16.83
CA PRO A 111 4.43 -20.12 -17.08
C PRO A 111 5.18 -20.71 -18.29
N GLU A 112 4.89 -21.96 -18.69
CA GLU A 112 5.41 -22.59 -19.90
C GLU A 112 5.02 -21.89 -21.21
N HIS A 113 3.94 -21.10 -21.20
CA HIS A 113 3.47 -20.29 -22.34
C HIS A 113 3.79 -18.80 -22.17
N TYR A 114 4.61 -18.43 -21.17
CA TYR A 114 4.93 -17.04 -20.93
C TYR A 114 5.93 -16.51 -21.96
N HIS A 115 5.49 -15.57 -22.78
CA HIS A 115 6.31 -14.92 -23.81
C HIS A 115 6.50 -13.41 -23.55
N GLY A 116 6.48 -13.00 -22.28
CA GLY A 116 6.70 -11.59 -21.89
C GLY A 116 5.46 -10.70 -21.98
N ALA A 117 4.28 -11.27 -22.23
CA ALA A 117 3.04 -10.51 -22.37
C ALA A 117 2.52 -10.02 -20.99
N PRO A 118 2.20 -8.71 -20.81
CA PRO A 118 1.74 -8.17 -19.53
C PRO A 118 0.43 -8.79 -19.01
N ASP A 119 -0.47 -9.17 -19.92
CA ASP A 119 -1.78 -9.80 -19.64
C ASP A 119 -1.67 -11.23 -19.12
N ALA A 120 -0.49 -11.86 -19.21
CA ALA A 120 -0.24 -13.17 -18.63
C ALA A 120 -0.12 -13.15 -17.09
N VAL A 121 0.07 -11.96 -16.50
CA VAL A 121 0.08 -11.79 -15.03
C VAL A 121 -1.36 -11.82 -14.53
N VAL A 122 -1.69 -12.84 -13.75
CA VAL A 122 -3.05 -13.04 -13.20
C VAL A 122 -3.21 -12.47 -11.80
N GLU A 123 -2.11 -12.23 -11.10
CA GLU A 123 -2.10 -11.63 -9.77
C GLU A 123 -0.76 -10.94 -9.54
N THR A 124 -0.78 -9.82 -8.82
CA THR A 124 0.43 -9.11 -8.43
C THR A 124 0.26 -8.50 -7.05
N TRP A 125 1.35 -8.39 -6.30
CA TRP A 125 1.38 -7.56 -5.10
C TRP A 125 2.65 -6.73 -5.03
N LEU A 126 2.50 -5.55 -4.44
CA LEU A 126 3.53 -4.58 -4.17
C LEU A 126 3.68 -4.47 -2.65
N THR A 127 4.88 -4.73 -2.15
CA THR A 127 5.25 -4.52 -0.75
C THR A 127 6.29 -3.41 -0.68
N ILE A 128 6.06 -2.40 0.16
CA ILE A 128 6.92 -1.23 0.33
C ILE A 128 7.25 -1.10 1.81
N GLY A 129 8.52 -1.07 2.15
CA GLY A 129 8.99 -0.85 3.51
C GLY A 129 9.81 0.43 3.62
N TRP A 130 9.41 1.30 4.54
CA TRP A 130 10.13 2.53 4.89
C TRP A 130 10.39 2.65 6.40
N GLY A 131 9.98 1.63 7.18
CA GLY A 131 10.29 1.52 8.61
C GLY A 131 9.68 2.65 9.46
N ALA A 132 8.46 3.09 9.14
CA ALA A 132 7.76 4.08 9.97
C ALA A 132 7.54 3.58 11.39
N MET A 133 7.24 2.29 11.55
CA MET A 133 7.23 1.60 12.83
C MET A 133 7.97 0.27 12.71
N ASN A 134 8.79 -0.03 13.72
CA ASN A 134 9.42 -1.32 13.89
C ASN A 134 8.99 -1.87 15.24
N ARG A 135 8.51 -3.11 15.26
CA ARG A 135 8.26 -3.86 16.48
C ARG A 135 9.42 -4.83 16.70
N LEU A 136 10.02 -4.75 17.87
CA LEU A 136 11.10 -5.62 18.32
C LEU A 136 10.59 -6.50 19.46
N ASP A 137 10.42 -7.79 19.20
CA ASP A 137 10.08 -8.78 20.22
C ASP A 137 11.38 -9.45 20.69
N LEU A 138 11.72 -9.30 21.97
CA LEU A 138 12.93 -9.85 22.58
C LEU A 138 12.58 -10.97 23.56
N GLU A 139 13.37 -12.04 23.54
CA GLU A 139 13.33 -13.11 24.53
C GLU A 139 14.75 -13.45 25.01
N PRO A 140 14.92 -13.93 26.25
CA PRO A 140 16.22 -14.40 26.72
C PRO A 140 16.78 -15.48 25.79
N ALA A 141 18.01 -15.30 25.33
CA ALA A 141 18.67 -16.31 24.53
C ALA A 141 19.04 -17.52 25.40
N GLY A 142 18.87 -18.72 24.86
CA GLY A 142 19.26 -19.97 25.49
C GLY A 142 20.22 -20.78 24.62
N CYS A 143 20.82 -21.82 25.18
CA CYS A 143 21.57 -22.83 24.44
C CYS A 143 21.01 -24.23 24.71
N ASN A 144 21.44 -25.21 23.94
CA ASN A 144 20.98 -26.60 24.06
C ASN A 144 21.56 -27.34 25.28
N ASP A 145 22.39 -26.69 26.10
CA ASP A 145 22.94 -27.29 27.32
C ASP A 145 22.02 -27.02 28.52
N PRO A 146 21.37 -28.05 29.09
CA PRO A 146 20.45 -27.90 30.21
C PRO A 146 21.13 -27.50 31.53
N ASN A 147 22.47 -27.53 31.61
CA ASN A 147 23.22 -27.15 32.80
C ASN A 147 23.95 -25.80 32.63
N CYS A 148 23.69 -25.07 31.54
CA CYS A 148 24.35 -23.79 31.29
C CYS A 148 23.69 -22.68 32.11
N GLU A 149 24.46 -22.04 33.01
CA GLU A 149 24.04 -20.86 33.80
C GLU A 149 24.58 -19.53 33.22
N ALA A 150 25.15 -19.56 32.00
CA ALA A 150 25.69 -18.36 31.38
C ALA A 150 24.58 -17.43 30.90
N ASP A 151 24.80 -16.11 31.04
CA ASP A 151 23.96 -15.10 30.40
C ASP A 151 24.29 -15.04 28.90
N HIS A 152 23.34 -15.48 28.07
CA HIS A 152 23.47 -15.45 26.62
C HIS A 152 22.87 -14.17 26.00
N GLY A 153 22.43 -13.22 26.82
CA GLY A 153 21.75 -12.01 26.38
C GLY A 153 20.34 -12.29 25.87
N TYR A 154 19.93 -11.51 24.88
CA TYR A 154 18.60 -11.59 24.26
C TYR A 154 18.72 -11.93 22.78
N THR A 155 17.84 -12.80 22.31
CA THR A 155 17.53 -12.93 20.89
C THR A 155 16.22 -12.21 20.62
N GLY A 156 15.97 -11.84 19.37
CA GLY A 156 14.72 -11.18 19.05
C GLY A 156 14.38 -11.21 17.58
N ASN A 157 13.11 -10.94 17.32
CA ASN A 157 12.57 -10.79 15.99
C ASN A 157 12.24 -9.31 15.74
N LEU A 158 12.72 -8.78 14.62
CA LEU A 158 12.42 -7.42 14.18
C LEU A 158 11.41 -7.50 13.05
N THR A 159 10.22 -6.93 13.27
CA THR A 159 9.18 -6.80 12.25
C THR A 159 9.02 -5.33 11.88
N SER A 160 9.15 -5.03 10.59
CA SER A 160 8.84 -3.70 10.02
C SER A 160 7.39 -3.69 9.58
N ASP A 161 6.70 -2.58 9.81
CA ASP A 161 5.43 -2.32 9.14
C ASP A 161 5.72 -2.04 7.66
N ASP A 162 5.25 -2.94 6.81
CA ASP A 162 5.33 -2.82 5.36
C ASP A 162 3.92 -2.63 4.80
N LEU A 163 3.76 -1.69 3.88
CA LEU A 163 2.51 -1.57 3.13
C LEU A 163 2.49 -2.62 2.03
N THR A 164 1.42 -3.43 1.99
CA THR A 164 1.19 -4.38 0.91
C THR A 164 -0.12 -4.09 0.19
N VAL A 165 -0.03 -3.92 -1.13
CA VAL A 165 -1.19 -3.83 -2.02
C VAL A 165 -1.18 -5.06 -2.92
N ARG A 166 -2.29 -5.82 -2.94
CA ARG A 166 -2.44 -7.04 -3.75
C ARG A 166 -3.63 -6.90 -4.68
N ILE A 167 -3.46 -7.24 -5.95
CA ILE A 167 -4.50 -7.16 -6.97
C ILE A 167 -4.52 -8.47 -7.76
N SER A 168 -5.74 -8.98 -8.00
CA SER A 168 -6.00 -10.18 -8.77
C SER A 168 -6.84 -9.86 -10.01
N ALA A 169 -6.45 -10.39 -11.15
CA ALA A 169 -7.23 -10.21 -12.39
C ALA A 169 -8.64 -10.80 -12.26
N ALA A 170 -8.85 -11.78 -11.37
CA ALA A 170 -10.15 -12.39 -11.14
C ALA A 170 -11.13 -11.48 -10.35
N ILE A 171 -10.61 -10.49 -9.62
CA ILE A 171 -11.41 -9.59 -8.77
C ILE A 171 -11.44 -8.19 -9.39
N GLU A 172 -10.27 -7.56 -9.58
CA GLU A 172 -10.16 -6.18 -10.06
C GLU A 172 -9.88 -6.06 -11.56
N GLY A 173 -9.68 -7.18 -12.26
CA GLY A 173 -9.40 -7.21 -13.70
C GLY A 173 -7.93 -7.05 -14.08
N SER A 174 -7.58 -7.52 -15.28
CA SER A 174 -6.20 -7.52 -15.80
C SER A 174 -5.60 -6.12 -15.96
N GLU A 175 -6.43 -5.10 -16.21
CA GLU A 175 -5.96 -3.71 -16.30
C GLU A 175 -5.42 -3.22 -14.94
N SER A 176 -6.13 -3.51 -13.85
CA SER A 176 -5.69 -3.17 -12.48
C SER A 176 -4.38 -3.85 -12.12
N VAL A 177 -4.21 -5.12 -12.51
CA VAL A 177 -2.93 -5.84 -12.35
C VAL A 177 -1.81 -5.14 -13.12
N ALA A 178 -2.04 -4.80 -14.39
CA ALA A 178 -1.05 -4.11 -15.22
C ALA A 178 -0.68 -2.72 -14.63
N ARG A 179 -1.66 -1.97 -14.12
CA ARG A 179 -1.44 -0.68 -13.47
C ARG A 179 -0.57 -0.79 -12.22
N LEU A 180 -0.82 -1.78 -11.36
CA LEU A 180 0.03 -1.99 -10.18
C LEU A 180 1.46 -2.41 -10.55
N VAL A 181 1.63 -3.24 -11.58
CA VAL A 181 2.97 -3.58 -12.10
C VAL A 181 3.69 -2.34 -12.64
N GLN A 182 3.00 -1.48 -13.39
CA GLN A 182 3.55 -0.24 -13.92
C GLN A 182 3.95 0.71 -12.77
N PHE A 183 3.05 0.94 -11.81
CA PHE A 183 3.31 1.79 -10.66
C PHE A 183 4.50 1.28 -9.85
N ALA A 184 4.54 -0.01 -9.54
CA ALA A 184 5.64 -0.64 -8.83
C ALA A 184 6.97 -0.46 -9.57
N THR A 185 6.97 -0.60 -10.90
CA THR A 185 8.17 -0.36 -11.74
C THR A 185 8.62 1.10 -11.67
N ASN A 186 7.70 2.05 -11.72
CA ASN A 186 8.01 3.47 -11.61
C ASN A 186 8.55 3.83 -10.22
N LEU A 187 7.96 3.27 -9.17
CA LEU A 187 8.43 3.46 -7.79
C LEU A 187 9.82 2.84 -7.58
N GLN A 188 10.07 1.63 -8.08
CA GLN A 188 11.40 1.00 -8.03
C GLN A 188 12.46 1.88 -8.69
N ARG A 189 12.16 2.46 -9.86
CA ARG A 189 13.07 3.38 -10.57
C ARG A 189 13.30 4.71 -9.85
N ALA A 190 12.30 5.19 -9.12
CA ALA A 190 12.37 6.46 -8.40
C ALA A 190 13.08 6.35 -7.04
N THR A 191 13.25 5.12 -6.53
CA THR A 191 13.86 4.81 -5.23
C THR A 191 15.22 4.11 -5.34
N SER A 192 15.72 3.89 -6.56
CA SER A 192 17.02 3.27 -6.84
C SER A 192 18.20 4.23 -6.80
#